data_AF-A0A511QZ96-F1
#
_entry.id   AF-A0A511QZ96-F1
#
_cell.length_a   1.000
_cell.length_b   1.000
_cell.length_c   1.000
_cell.angle_alpha   90.00
_cell.angle_beta   90.00
_cell.angle_gamma   90.00
#
_symmetry.space_group_name_H-M   'P 1'
#
loop_
_entity.id
_entity.type
_entity.pdbx_description
1 polymer ?
#
loop_
_entity_poly.entity_id
_entity_poly.type
_entity_poly.pdbx_seq_one_letter_code
_entity_poly.pdbx_strand_id
1 'polypeptide(L)'
;MGTLILVGGALQPDNKAVFAKILEHCGPRIGIFTTASSNPAQSWEVNAALFRSQGFDPQHIGITVENAGILAYDPAVRSQVQSCSGFFFAGGDQRQITRALLGTPVLALLRRQFAEGAGVAGSSAGTAAMADPMIAGGQSLDTCLGDGETLSLQPGLGLVKNLQVDQHFLAWGRFGRLMWAMEQAGVGLGVGVDENTALVMPKQGPWEVAGESYVAFLERTLAGWQVSLLAQGDRYDLALGQFQIHPSRSPIQMPDPELKNLMSTDIFAPYALSWTLTRLVQSADQAATGLSFRASPEDGFSALGVRVRFYKTPQTMGYDGPSAPGERFSVVRVGLSLEAIRVQVEPVT
;
A
#
# COMPACT_ATOMS: atom_id res chain seq x y z
N MET A 1 7.24 19.93 5.60
CA MET A 1 6.47 18.72 5.36
C MET A 1 6.69 17.84 6.56
N GLY A 2 5.63 17.34 7.16
CA GLY A 2 5.67 16.37 8.23
C GLY A 2 5.85 14.97 7.67
N THR A 3 5.75 13.98 8.56
CA THR A 3 5.84 12.57 8.18
C THR A 3 4.49 12.07 7.71
N LEU A 4 4.49 11.40 6.56
CA LEU A 4 3.33 10.66 6.07
C LEU A 4 3.45 9.19 6.49
N ILE A 5 2.41 8.59 7.05
CA ILE A 5 2.39 7.18 7.45
C ILE A 5 1.26 6.48 6.71
N LEU A 6 1.62 5.59 5.80
CA LEU A 6 0.68 4.83 4.99
C LEU A 6 0.48 3.46 5.63
N VAL A 7 -0.68 3.18 6.21
CA VAL A 7 -1.03 1.87 6.78
C VAL A 7 -1.90 1.09 5.79
N GLY A 8 -1.55 -0.16 5.51
CA GLY A 8 -2.20 -0.94 4.45
C GLY A 8 -3.63 -1.35 4.76
N GLY A 9 -4.09 -1.24 6.01
CA GLY A 9 -5.42 -1.67 6.45
C GLY A 9 -5.34 -2.79 7.47
N ALA A 10 -6.49 -3.17 8.03
CA ALA A 10 -6.61 -4.23 9.04
C ALA A 10 -5.56 -4.14 10.19
N LEU A 11 -5.28 -2.91 10.64
CA LEU A 11 -4.33 -2.64 11.72
C LEU A 11 -4.81 -3.30 13.02
N GLN A 12 -3.99 -4.19 13.57
CA GLN A 12 -4.32 -4.93 14.78
C GLN A 12 -4.00 -4.14 16.06
N PRO A 13 -4.79 -4.28 17.14
CA PRO A 13 -4.57 -3.53 18.38
C PRO A 13 -3.23 -3.81 19.09
N ASP A 14 -2.63 -4.95 18.85
CA ASP A 14 -1.35 -5.37 19.43
C ASP A 14 -0.12 -4.98 18.59
N ASN A 15 -0.33 -4.35 17.42
CA ASN A 15 0.75 -3.87 16.56
C ASN A 15 1.42 -2.60 17.11
N LYS A 16 2.22 -2.80 18.15
CA LYS A 16 2.97 -1.72 18.82
C LYS A 16 3.94 -1.01 17.90
N ALA A 17 4.49 -1.70 16.89
CA ALA A 17 5.46 -1.12 15.97
C ALA A 17 4.83 0.03 15.17
N VAL A 18 3.64 -0.19 14.60
CA VAL A 18 2.93 0.85 13.83
C VAL A 18 2.44 1.97 14.75
N PHE A 19 1.84 1.64 15.90
CA PHE A 19 1.36 2.68 16.83
C PHE A 19 2.48 3.54 17.39
N ALA A 20 3.65 2.97 17.68
CA ALA A 20 4.82 3.73 18.12
C ALA A 20 5.25 4.76 17.07
N LYS A 21 5.26 4.38 15.77
CA LYS A 21 5.58 5.31 14.67
C LYS A 21 4.53 6.40 14.51
N ILE A 22 3.25 6.07 14.65
CA ILE A 22 2.18 7.08 14.63
C ILE A 22 2.34 8.04 15.80
N LEU A 23 2.62 7.56 17.01
CA LEU A 23 2.79 8.41 18.20
C LEU A 23 4.03 9.30 18.07
N GLU A 24 5.14 8.74 17.59
CA GLU A 24 6.41 9.44 17.34
C GLU A 24 6.23 10.64 16.41
N HIS A 25 5.45 10.48 15.33
CA HIS A 25 5.36 11.48 14.27
C HIS A 25 4.10 12.35 14.28
N CYS A 26 2.99 11.85 14.82
CA CYS A 26 1.73 12.60 14.92
C CYS A 26 1.51 13.20 16.32
N GLY A 27 2.28 12.77 17.33
CA GLY A 27 2.10 13.17 18.71
C GLY A 27 0.82 12.60 19.34
N PRO A 28 0.62 12.84 20.65
CA PRO A 28 -0.47 12.21 21.40
C PRO A 28 -1.84 12.80 21.04
N ARG A 29 -1.94 14.10 20.77
CA ARG A 29 -3.22 14.77 20.47
C ARG A 29 -3.52 14.67 18.97
N ILE A 30 -4.23 13.62 18.59
CA ILE A 30 -4.43 13.23 17.19
C ILE A 30 -5.86 13.48 16.70
N GLY A 31 -6.00 14.18 15.58
CA GLY A 31 -7.30 14.37 14.93
C GLY A 31 -7.68 13.16 14.08
N ILE A 32 -8.75 12.45 14.44
CA ILE A 32 -9.22 11.25 13.74
C ILE A 32 -10.39 11.61 12.83
N PHE A 33 -10.19 11.41 11.53
CA PHE A 33 -11.22 11.51 10.50
C PHE A 33 -11.85 10.13 10.28
N THR A 34 -13.14 10.01 10.56
CA THR A 34 -13.93 8.78 10.28
C THR A 34 -14.78 8.90 9.01
N THR A 35 -14.47 9.91 8.19
CA THR A 35 -15.17 10.31 6.96
C THR A 35 -15.32 9.19 5.93
N ALA A 36 -14.39 8.23 5.88
CA ALA A 36 -14.47 7.10 4.95
C ALA A 36 -15.54 6.07 5.33
N SER A 37 -15.93 6.01 6.61
CA SER A 37 -16.80 4.95 7.11
C SER A 37 -18.25 5.17 6.68
N SER A 38 -18.95 4.07 6.37
CA SER A 38 -20.41 4.08 6.24
C SER A 38 -21.13 4.31 7.58
N ASN A 39 -20.45 4.11 8.72
CA ASN A 39 -20.95 4.44 10.05
C ASN A 39 -19.87 5.23 10.84
N PRO A 40 -19.75 6.56 10.59
CA PRO A 40 -18.71 7.39 11.19
C PRO A 40 -18.72 7.44 12.72
N ALA A 41 -19.89 7.28 13.34
CA ALA A 41 -20.04 7.27 14.80
C ALA A 41 -19.45 6.00 15.43
N GLN A 42 -19.83 4.82 14.92
CA GLN A 42 -19.25 3.56 15.36
C GLN A 42 -17.75 3.49 15.06
N SER A 43 -17.33 3.97 13.88
CA SER A 43 -15.92 4.08 13.52
C SER A 43 -15.15 4.95 14.51
N TRP A 44 -15.75 6.03 14.99
CA TRP A 44 -15.15 6.89 16.01
C TRP A 44 -15.00 6.17 17.34
N GLU A 45 -16.02 5.47 17.83
CA GLU A 45 -15.95 4.72 19.09
C GLU A 45 -14.81 3.70 19.07
N VAL A 46 -14.72 2.90 18.01
CA VAL A 46 -13.68 1.88 17.84
C VAL A 46 -12.29 2.51 17.77
N ASN A 47 -12.09 3.51 16.90
CA ASN A 47 -10.79 4.15 16.75
C ASN A 47 -10.39 4.94 18.01
N ALA A 48 -11.31 5.65 18.67
CA ALA A 48 -11.01 6.39 19.88
C ALA A 48 -10.61 5.45 21.03
N ALA A 49 -11.29 4.31 21.20
CA ALA A 49 -10.91 3.31 22.20
C ALA A 49 -9.52 2.72 21.91
N LEU A 50 -9.26 2.39 20.64
CA LEU A 50 -7.97 1.87 20.19
C LEU A 50 -6.85 2.88 20.41
N PHE A 51 -6.99 4.11 19.92
CA PHE A 51 -5.95 5.13 20.08
C PHE A 51 -5.72 5.51 21.55
N ARG A 52 -6.77 5.54 22.39
CA ARG A 52 -6.58 5.73 23.84
C ARG A 52 -5.78 4.59 24.48
N SER A 53 -6.01 3.33 24.08
CA SER A 53 -5.25 2.20 24.63
C SER A 53 -3.76 2.23 24.25
N GLN A 54 -3.42 2.98 23.18
CA GLN A 54 -2.05 3.19 22.71
C GLN A 54 -1.43 4.50 23.22
N GLY A 55 -2.10 5.24 24.12
CA GLY A 55 -1.55 6.44 24.76
C GLY A 55 -1.82 7.76 24.04
N PHE A 56 -2.78 7.80 23.11
CA PHE A 56 -3.20 9.03 22.44
C PHE A 56 -4.36 9.74 23.17
N ASP A 57 -4.50 11.04 22.91
CA ASP A 57 -5.66 11.91 23.18
C ASP A 57 -6.42 12.14 21.86
N PRO A 58 -7.26 11.19 21.40
CA PRO A 58 -7.92 11.30 20.12
C PRO A 58 -9.01 12.39 20.13
N GLN A 59 -9.05 13.18 19.06
CA GLN A 59 -10.05 14.21 18.79
C GLN A 59 -10.87 13.80 17.57
N HIS A 60 -12.21 13.77 17.68
CA HIS A 60 -13.06 13.39 16.54
C HIS A 60 -13.20 14.56 15.57
N ILE A 61 -12.71 14.39 14.34
CA ILE A 61 -13.01 15.31 13.24
C ILE A 61 -14.19 14.71 12.45
N GLY A 62 -15.39 14.96 12.95
CA GLY A 62 -16.65 14.34 12.51
C GLY A 62 -17.22 14.85 11.18
N ILE A 63 -16.36 15.18 10.22
CA ILE A 63 -16.79 15.56 8.86
C ILE A 63 -17.20 14.31 8.10
N THR A 64 -18.40 14.31 7.55
CA THR A 64 -18.95 13.28 6.64
C THR A 64 -19.35 13.93 5.33
N VAL A 65 -19.70 13.14 4.32
CA VAL A 65 -20.17 13.67 3.02
C VAL A 65 -21.43 14.54 3.21
N GLU A 66 -22.32 14.12 4.09
CA GLU A 66 -23.63 14.75 4.32
C GLU A 66 -23.51 16.10 5.03
N ASN A 67 -22.53 16.25 5.93
CA ASN A 67 -22.38 17.45 6.76
C ASN A 67 -21.23 18.38 6.30
N ALA A 68 -20.42 17.97 5.31
CA ALA A 68 -19.23 18.69 4.86
C ALA A 68 -19.50 20.13 4.43
N GLY A 69 -20.65 20.40 3.81
CA GLY A 69 -21.05 21.75 3.40
C GLY A 69 -21.13 22.76 4.56
N ILE A 70 -21.24 22.26 5.80
CA ILE A 70 -21.24 23.07 7.02
C ILE A 70 -19.92 22.85 7.77
N LEU A 71 -19.63 21.62 8.19
CA LEU A 71 -18.54 21.33 9.12
C LEU A 71 -17.15 21.56 8.51
N ALA A 72 -16.96 21.33 7.21
CA ALA A 72 -15.67 21.57 6.57
C ALA A 72 -15.34 23.07 6.41
N TYR A 73 -16.33 23.94 6.65
CA TYR A 73 -16.24 25.40 6.58
C TYR A 73 -16.41 26.07 7.96
N ASP A 74 -16.71 25.31 9.00
CA ASP A 74 -16.95 25.81 10.35
C ASP A 74 -15.64 26.27 11.03
N PRO A 75 -15.54 27.53 11.52
CA PRO A 75 -14.40 27.99 12.31
C PRO A 75 -14.09 27.14 13.55
N ALA A 76 -15.10 26.57 14.21
CA ALA A 76 -14.90 25.73 15.39
C ALA A 76 -14.19 24.41 15.04
N VAL A 77 -14.60 23.76 13.95
CA VAL A 77 -13.93 22.56 13.42
C VAL A 77 -12.50 22.88 13.00
N ARG A 78 -12.27 24.02 12.34
CA ARG A 78 -10.90 24.47 12.03
C ARG A 78 -10.05 24.68 13.28
N SER A 79 -10.60 25.28 14.32
CA SER A 79 -9.89 25.47 15.60
C SER A 79 -9.54 24.12 16.25
N GLN A 80 -10.43 23.13 16.15
CA GLN A 80 -10.16 21.78 16.64
C GLN A 80 -9.02 21.11 15.84
N VAL A 81 -9.06 21.19 14.51
CA VAL A 81 -8.02 20.69 13.61
C VAL A 81 -6.67 21.37 13.89
N GLN A 82 -6.68 22.67 14.18
CA GLN A 82 -5.47 23.43 14.52
C GLN A 82 -4.88 23.04 15.90
N SER A 83 -5.70 22.48 16.80
CA SER A 83 -5.24 22.03 18.13
C SER A 83 -4.57 20.66 18.12
N CYS A 84 -4.57 19.94 16.99
CA CYS A 84 -4.01 18.59 16.88
C CYS A 84 -2.56 18.65 16.41
N SER A 85 -1.69 17.78 16.96
CA SER A 85 -0.29 17.67 16.54
C SER A 85 -0.12 16.79 15.30
N GLY A 86 -1.12 15.98 14.97
CA GLY A 86 -1.15 15.14 13.80
C GLY A 86 -2.54 14.58 13.54
N PHE A 87 -2.67 13.84 12.45
CA PHE A 87 -3.96 13.40 11.93
C PHE A 87 -3.95 11.92 11.56
N PHE A 88 -5.09 11.25 11.74
CA PHE A 88 -5.31 9.89 11.30
C PHE A 88 -6.60 9.79 10.48
N PHE A 89 -6.52 9.20 9.29
CA PHE A 89 -7.67 8.90 8.44
C PHE A 89 -8.01 7.41 8.54
N ALA A 90 -9.17 7.12 9.12
CA ALA A 90 -9.68 5.76 9.25
C ALA A 90 -10.11 5.15 7.90
N GLY A 91 -10.24 3.82 7.86
CA GLY A 91 -10.66 3.07 6.68
C GLY A 91 -12.14 3.20 6.32
N GLY A 92 -12.50 2.68 5.15
CA GLY A 92 -13.84 2.76 4.56
C GLY A 92 -13.77 2.96 3.05
N ASP A 93 -14.47 3.97 2.53
CA ASP A 93 -14.40 4.39 1.12
C ASP A 93 -13.63 5.71 0.98
N GLN A 94 -12.48 5.65 0.29
CA GLN A 94 -11.61 6.81 0.06
C GLN A 94 -12.29 7.92 -0.75
N ARG A 95 -13.32 7.59 -1.55
CA ARG A 95 -14.11 8.58 -2.30
C ARG A 95 -14.95 9.45 -1.37
N GLN A 96 -15.35 8.95 -0.20
CA GLN A 96 -16.07 9.76 0.79
C GLN A 96 -15.14 10.82 1.40
N ILE A 97 -13.89 10.45 1.68
CA ILE A 97 -12.85 11.39 2.16
C ILE A 97 -12.70 12.54 1.15
N THR A 98 -12.48 12.22 -0.13
CA THR A 98 -12.20 13.24 -1.14
C THR A 98 -13.44 14.09 -1.45
N ARG A 99 -14.64 13.49 -1.54
CA ARG A 99 -15.90 14.24 -1.69
C ARG A 99 -16.16 15.23 -0.56
N ALA A 100 -15.84 14.85 0.68
CA ALA A 100 -16.09 15.68 1.84
C ALA A 100 -15.05 16.79 2.03
N LEU A 101 -13.79 16.57 1.62
CA LEU A 101 -12.67 17.44 2.00
C LEU A 101 -12.05 18.25 0.84
N LEU A 102 -12.13 17.79 -0.40
CA LEU A 102 -11.54 18.55 -1.52
C LEU A 102 -12.16 19.94 -1.65
N GLY A 103 -11.31 20.95 -1.83
CA GLY A 103 -11.74 22.35 -1.96
C GLY A 103 -12.15 23.03 -0.63
N THR A 104 -12.10 22.32 0.50
CA THR A 104 -12.56 22.87 1.79
C THR A 104 -11.46 23.61 2.56
N PRO A 105 -11.82 24.58 3.41
CA PRO A 105 -10.89 25.23 4.34
C PRO A 105 -10.20 24.26 5.31
N VAL A 106 -10.89 23.19 5.73
CA VAL A 106 -10.28 22.16 6.60
C VAL A 106 -9.14 21.42 5.89
N LEU A 107 -9.32 21.00 4.63
CA LEU A 107 -8.22 20.37 3.89
C LEU A 107 -7.07 21.35 3.63
N ALA A 108 -7.38 22.61 3.32
CA ALA A 108 -6.36 23.64 3.15
C ALA A 108 -5.52 23.81 4.43
N LEU A 109 -6.17 23.86 5.60
CA LEU A 109 -5.51 23.91 6.90
C LEU A 109 -4.68 22.65 7.18
N LEU A 110 -5.21 21.46 6.90
CA LEU A 110 -4.49 20.21 7.09
C LEU A 110 -3.23 20.13 6.23
N ARG A 111 -3.33 20.46 4.93
CA ARG A 111 -2.18 20.53 4.03
C ARG A 111 -1.13 21.54 4.52
N ARG A 112 -1.57 22.68 5.06
CA ARG A 112 -0.68 23.67 5.66
C ARG A 112 0.04 23.12 6.89
N GLN A 113 -0.68 22.54 7.85
CA GLN A 113 -0.06 21.95 9.05
C GLN A 113 0.89 20.81 8.70
N PHE A 114 0.52 19.97 7.73
CA PHE A 114 1.42 18.97 7.17
C PHE A 114 2.66 19.63 6.53
N ALA A 115 2.52 20.72 5.79
CA ALA A 115 3.68 21.46 5.28
C ALA A 115 4.56 22.04 6.41
N GLU A 116 3.96 22.43 7.53
CA GLU A 116 4.63 22.98 8.72
C GLU A 116 5.23 21.91 9.66
N GLY A 117 4.91 20.63 9.48
CA GLY A 117 5.57 19.52 10.18
C GLY A 117 4.66 18.52 10.88
N ALA A 118 3.34 18.75 10.90
CA ALA A 118 2.39 17.82 11.50
C ALA A 118 2.42 16.45 10.79
N GLY A 119 2.38 15.36 11.56
CA GLY A 119 2.26 14.01 11.01
C GLY A 119 0.87 13.73 10.46
N VAL A 120 0.78 12.99 9.36
CA VAL A 120 -0.48 12.49 8.82
C VAL A 120 -0.36 10.99 8.60
N ALA A 121 -1.29 10.24 9.16
CA ALA A 121 -1.41 8.80 8.99
C ALA A 121 -2.75 8.45 8.34
N GLY A 122 -2.80 7.34 7.59
CA GLY A 122 -4.04 6.81 7.04
C GLY A 122 -4.02 5.29 7.03
N SER A 123 -5.19 4.66 7.14
CA SER A 123 -5.33 3.20 7.04
C SER A 123 -6.35 2.84 5.97
N SER A 124 -6.02 1.85 5.13
CA SER A 124 -6.89 1.41 4.01
C SER A 124 -7.26 2.60 3.12
N ALA A 125 -8.54 2.97 3.03
CA ALA A 125 -9.01 4.17 2.35
C ALA A 125 -8.25 5.46 2.73
N GLY A 126 -7.86 5.61 4.00
CA GLY A 126 -7.02 6.72 4.44
C GLY A 126 -5.69 6.78 3.69
N THR A 127 -5.01 5.65 3.52
CA THR A 127 -3.77 5.54 2.74
C THR A 127 -3.97 5.90 1.28
N ALA A 128 -5.01 5.34 0.65
CA ALA A 128 -5.31 5.63 -0.76
C ALA A 128 -5.55 7.14 -0.99
N ALA A 129 -6.26 7.80 -0.07
CA ALA A 129 -6.59 9.21 -0.17
C ALA A 129 -5.38 10.15 -0.10
N MET A 130 -4.20 9.69 0.35
CA MET A 130 -3.02 10.55 0.49
C MET A 130 -2.40 10.95 -0.85
N ALA A 131 -2.47 10.06 -1.84
CA ALA A 131 -1.91 10.28 -3.17
C ALA A 131 -2.80 11.16 -4.04
N ASP A 132 -2.23 11.79 -5.06
CA ASP A 132 -2.94 12.50 -6.11
C ASP A 132 -2.21 12.30 -7.46
N PRO A 133 -2.82 11.59 -8.43
CA PRO A 133 -4.15 10.97 -8.35
C PRO A 133 -4.19 9.78 -7.39
N MET A 134 -5.37 9.52 -6.84
CA MET A 134 -5.73 8.42 -5.93
C MET A 134 -6.36 7.26 -6.70
N ILE A 135 -5.97 6.02 -6.38
CA ILE A 135 -6.68 4.80 -6.82
C ILE A 135 -8.03 4.71 -6.08
N ALA A 136 -9.12 4.95 -6.80
CA ALA A 136 -10.49 4.89 -6.30
C ALA A 136 -11.15 3.52 -6.51
N GLY A 137 -10.61 2.66 -7.38
CA GLY A 137 -11.13 1.33 -7.67
C GLY A 137 -10.41 0.64 -8.82
N GLY A 138 -10.75 -0.63 -9.06
CA GLY A 138 -10.13 -1.50 -10.07
C GLY A 138 -9.57 -2.78 -9.46
N GLN A 139 -9.61 -3.88 -10.22
CA GLN A 139 -9.03 -5.18 -9.84
C GLN A 139 -7.87 -5.50 -10.76
N SER A 140 -6.78 -6.10 -10.25
CA SER A 140 -5.56 -6.30 -11.06
C SER A 140 -5.80 -7.05 -12.36
N LEU A 141 -6.52 -8.18 -12.33
CA LEU A 141 -6.79 -8.95 -13.54
C LEU A 141 -7.63 -8.15 -14.54
N ASP A 142 -8.73 -7.55 -14.08
CA ASP A 142 -9.62 -6.74 -14.93
C ASP A 142 -8.89 -5.55 -15.56
N THR A 143 -8.02 -4.91 -14.78
CA THR A 143 -7.24 -3.76 -15.22
C THR A 143 -6.18 -4.17 -16.24
N CYS A 144 -5.52 -5.31 -16.04
CA CYS A 144 -4.55 -5.81 -17.00
C CYS A 144 -5.19 -6.31 -18.30
N LEU A 145 -6.38 -6.92 -18.24
CA LEU A 145 -7.07 -7.43 -19.44
C LEU A 145 -7.80 -6.35 -20.24
N GLY A 146 -8.23 -5.27 -19.58
CA GLY A 146 -8.91 -4.14 -20.20
C GLY A 146 -7.99 -2.96 -20.48
N ASP A 147 -6.68 -3.16 -20.62
CA ASP A 147 -5.69 -2.11 -20.90
C ASP A 147 -5.83 -0.84 -20.03
N GLY A 148 -6.13 -1.04 -18.74
CA GLY A 148 -6.29 0.04 -17.78
C GLY A 148 -7.69 0.66 -17.68
N GLU A 149 -8.66 0.31 -18.54
CA GLU A 149 -9.98 0.96 -18.58
C GLU A 149 -10.82 0.76 -17.31
N THR A 150 -10.62 -0.36 -16.61
CA THR A 150 -11.33 -0.68 -15.37
C THR A 150 -10.72 -0.04 -14.12
N LEU A 151 -9.54 0.58 -14.26
CA LEU A 151 -8.91 1.35 -13.19
C LEU A 151 -9.61 2.70 -13.02
N SER A 152 -9.96 3.04 -11.79
CA SER A 152 -10.49 4.37 -11.49
C SER A 152 -9.44 5.18 -10.74
N LEU A 153 -8.89 6.19 -11.41
CA LEU A 153 -8.08 7.24 -10.79
C LEU A 153 -8.94 8.49 -10.56
N GLN A 154 -8.86 9.07 -9.36
CA GLN A 154 -9.59 10.28 -8.99
C GLN A 154 -8.68 11.24 -8.22
N PRO A 155 -8.99 12.54 -8.13
CA PRO A 155 -8.23 13.45 -7.29
C PRO A 155 -8.21 12.99 -5.84
N GLY A 156 -7.04 12.97 -5.22
CA GLY A 156 -6.89 12.67 -3.80
C GLY A 156 -6.50 13.89 -2.97
N LEU A 157 -6.18 13.68 -1.69
CA LEU A 157 -5.80 14.75 -0.77
C LEU A 157 -4.46 15.38 -1.12
N GLY A 158 -3.67 14.79 -2.02
CA GLY A 158 -2.47 15.41 -2.58
C GLY A 158 -1.42 15.75 -1.54
N LEU A 159 -1.29 14.91 -0.51
CA LEU A 159 -0.18 14.94 0.44
C LEU A 159 1.07 14.29 -0.15
N VAL A 160 0.91 13.44 -1.17
CA VAL A 160 1.97 12.96 -2.06
C VAL A 160 1.50 13.00 -3.53
N LYS A 161 2.36 13.45 -4.46
CA LYS A 161 2.00 13.66 -5.87
C LYS A 161 2.86 12.92 -6.90
N ASN A 162 4.10 12.56 -6.55
CA ASN A 162 5.05 11.88 -7.45
C ASN A 162 5.23 10.41 -7.07
N LEU A 163 4.16 9.80 -6.57
CA LEU A 163 4.14 8.44 -6.04
C LEU A 163 2.70 7.92 -6.15
N GLN A 164 2.52 6.73 -6.70
CA GLN A 164 1.25 6.01 -6.57
C GLN A 164 1.26 5.15 -5.32
N VAL A 165 0.14 5.09 -4.62
CA VAL A 165 0.01 4.33 -3.37
C VAL A 165 -1.18 3.39 -3.45
N ASP A 166 -0.99 2.20 -2.90
CA ASP A 166 -2.06 1.23 -2.71
C ASP A 166 -1.94 0.54 -1.35
N GLN A 167 -3.01 -0.15 -0.96
CA GLN A 167 -3.30 -0.64 0.37
C GLN A 167 -3.95 -2.03 0.26
N HIS A 168 -4.03 -2.82 1.34
CA HIS A 168 -4.36 -4.25 1.32
C HIS A 168 -3.62 -5.01 0.21
N PHE A 169 -2.35 -4.63 -0.01
CA PHE A 169 -1.74 -4.79 -1.31
C PHE A 169 -1.52 -6.24 -1.72
N LEU A 170 -0.87 -7.03 -0.85
CA LEU A 170 -0.63 -8.46 -1.11
C LEU A 170 -1.88 -9.27 -0.79
N ALA A 171 -2.58 -8.91 0.30
CA ALA A 171 -3.82 -9.56 0.70
C ALA A 171 -4.85 -9.60 -0.44
N TRP A 172 -4.93 -8.55 -1.28
CA TRP A 172 -5.91 -8.46 -2.38
C TRP A 172 -5.24 -8.48 -3.77
N GLY A 173 -3.95 -8.87 -3.86
CA GLY A 173 -3.24 -9.07 -5.13
C GLY A 173 -3.18 -7.84 -6.05
N ARG A 174 -2.93 -6.66 -5.50
CA ARG A 174 -3.14 -5.36 -6.15
C ARG A 174 -1.98 -4.84 -7.01
N PHE A 175 -0.96 -5.65 -7.26
CA PHE A 175 0.22 -5.17 -8.01
C PHE A 175 -0.09 -4.84 -9.48
N GLY A 176 -0.97 -5.60 -10.15
CA GLY A 176 -1.33 -5.34 -11.54
C GLY A 176 -2.01 -3.98 -11.73
N ARG A 177 -2.98 -3.65 -10.85
CA ARG A 177 -3.65 -2.34 -10.91
C ARG A 177 -2.74 -1.18 -10.51
N LEU A 178 -1.79 -1.38 -9.58
CA LEU A 178 -0.83 -0.35 -9.20
C LEU A 178 0.13 -0.03 -10.36
N MET A 179 0.58 -1.03 -11.11
CA MET A 179 1.41 -0.81 -12.31
C MET A 179 0.69 0.08 -13.33
N TRP A 180 -0.58 -0.21 -13.61
CA TRP A 180 -1.38 0.60 -14.52
C TRP A 180 -1.65 2.01 -13.97
N ALA A 181 -1.88 2.13 -12.66
CA ALA A 181 -2.01 3.45 -12.02
C ALA A 181 -0.75 4.29 -12.19
N MET A 182 0.43 3.69 -12.06
CA MET A 182 1.70 4.37 -12.27
C MET A 182 1.86 4.86 -13.72
N GLU A 183 1.54 4.01 -14.70
CA GLU A 183 1.61 4.38 -16.13
C GLU A 183 0.62 5.50 -16.46
N GLN A 184 -0.64 5.40 -16.02
CA GLN A 184 -1.66 6.44 -16.26
C GLN A 184 -1.33 7.77 -15.54
N ALA A 185 -0.72 7.71 -14.36
CA ALA A 185 -0.29 8.89 -13.62
C ALA A 185 1.07 9.45 -14.09
N GLY A 186 1.80 8.71 -14.95
CA GLY A 186 3.13 9.10 -15.43
C GLY A 186 4.20 9.15 -14.33
N VAL A 187 4.13 8.26 -13.34
CA VAL A 187 5.11 8.20 -12.23
C VAL A 187 5.98 6.95 -12.27
N GLY A 188 7.24 7.09 -11.90
CA GLY A 188 8.22 5.99 -11.94
C GLY A 188 8.22 5.08 -10.70
N LEU A 189 7.56 5.48 -9.62
CA LEU A 189 7.53 4.74 -8.35
C LEU A 189 6.10 4.58 -7.84
N GLY A 190 5.77 3.37 -7.39
CA GLY A 190 4.56 3.05 -6.67
C GLY A 190 4.86 2.21 -5.43
N VAL A 191 4.07 2.41 -4.38
CA VAL A 191 4.17 1.62 -3.14
C VAL A 191 2.85 0.95 -2.82
N GLY A 192 2.92 -0.35 -2.54
CA GLY A 192 1.79 -1.15 -2.09
C GLY A 192 2.01 -1.56 -0.64
N VAL A 193 1.21 -1.03 0.28
CA VAL A 193 1.30 -1.36 1.71
C VAL A 193 0.32 -2.48 2.03
N ASP A 194 0.83 -3.57 2.61
CA ASP A 194 -0.02 -4.69 2.99
C ASP A 194 -0.69 -4.53 4.36
N GLU A 195 -1.65 -5.40 4.65
CA GLU A 195 -2.38 -5.40 5.92
C GLU A 195 -1.44 -5.44 7.13
N ASN A 196 -1.89 -4.83 8.23
CA ASN A 196 -1.17 -4.73 9.50
C ASN A 196 0.28 -4.22 9.36
N THR A 197 0.53 -3.41 8.33
CA THR A 197 1.86 -2.87 7.98
C THR A 197 1.76 -1.40 7.61
N ALA A 198 2.83 -0.67 7.83
CA ALA A 198 2.94 0.75 7.54
C ALA A 198 4.26 1.09 6.82
N LEU A 199 4.19 2.05 5.91
CA LEU A 199 5.34 2.77 5.38
C LEU A 199 5.40 4.16 6.02
N VAL A 200 6.49 4.43 6.74
CA VAL A 200 6.77 5.72 7.37
C VAL A 200 7.64 6.56 6.45
N MET A 201 7.12 7.69 5.98
CA MET A 201 7.75 8.57 4.99
C MET A 201 8.03 9.94 5.59
N PRO A 202 9.18 10.12 6.26
CA PRO A 202 9.58 11.44 6.75
C PRO A 202 9.92 12.37 5.58
N LYS A 203 9.93 13.68 5.84
CA LYS A 203 10.36 14.70 4.86
C LYS A 203 11.80 14.48 4.38
N GLN A 204 12.66 14.05 5.29
CA GLN A 204 14.08 13.86 5.06
C GLN A 204 14.51 12.53 5.67
N GLY A 205 15.46 11.87 5.00
CA GLY A 205 15.92 10.55 5.39
C GLY A 205 15.11 9.44 4.72
N PRO A 206 15.50 8.19 5.01
CA PRO A 206 14.93 7.03 4.36
C PRO A 206 13.51 6.74 4.87
N TRP A 207 12.69 6.14 4.01
CA TRP A 207 11.38 5.62 4.39
C TRP A 207 11.56 4.29 5.11
N GLU A 208 10.77 4.02 6.14
CA GLU A 208 10.91 2.83 7.00
C GLU A 208 9.64 2.00 7.00
N VAL A 209 9.78 0.68 6.92
CA VAL A 209 8.67 -0.27 7.07
C VAL A 209 8.49 -0.64 8.55
N ALA A 210 7.24 -0.64 9.01
CA ALA A 210 6.87 -1.09 10.35
C ALA A 210 5.60 -1.95 10.29
N GLY A 211 5.54 -3.07 11.01
CA GLY A 211 4.36 -3.93 11.07
C GLY A 211 4.70 -5.40 10.84
N GLU A 212 3.75 -6.17 10.31
CA GLU A 212 3.79 -7.65 10.29
C GLU A 212 3.75 -8.31 8.89
N SER A 213 3.71 -7.51 7.82
CA SER A 213 3.81 -7.97 6.44
C SER A 213 4.81 -7.11 5.64
N TYR A 214 4.49 -6.77 4.40
CA TYR A 214 5.41 -6.12 3.48
C TYR A 214 4.91 -4.77 2.99
N VAL A 215 5.87 -3.91 2.66
CA VAL A 215 5.68 -2.84 1.69
C VAL A 215 6.33 -3.26 0.39
N ALA A 216 5.52 -3.34 -0.67
CA ALA A 216 5.99 -3.55 -2.02
C ALA A 216 6.38 -2.23 -2.66
N PHE A 217 7.54 -2.19 -3.30
CA PHE A 217 8.01 -1.09 -4.14
C PHE A 217 7.98 -1.55 -5.59
N LEU A 218 7.20 -0.87 -6.42
CA LEU A 218 7.18 -1.05 -7.87
C LEU A 218 7.91 0.11 -8.53
N GLU A 219 8.91 -0.20 -9.33
CA GLU A 219 9.76 0.78 -10.00
C GLU A 219 9.66 0.58 -11.52
N ARG A 220 9.36 1.67 -12.26
CA ARG A 220 9.42 1.71 -13.72
C ARG A 220 10.76 2.30 -14.15
N THR A 221 11.68 1.42 -14.54
CA THR A 221 13.04 1.79 -14.97
C THR A 221 13.18 1.73 -16.50
N LEU A 222 14.29 2.24 -17.04
CA LEU A 222 14.62 2.07 -18.46
C LEU A 222 14.77 0.59 -18.86
N ALA A 223 15.14 -0.28 -17.93
CA ALA A 223 15.30 -1.71 -18.17
C ALA A 223 13.97 -2.50 -18.08
N GLY A 224 12.89 -1.85 -17.66
CA GLY A 224 11.60 -2.49 -17.43
C GLY A 224 11.08 -2.29 -16.01
N TRP A 225 10.08 -3.10 -15.66
CA TRP A 225 9.50 -3.10 -14.33
C TRP A 225 10.37 -3.87 -13.34
N GLN A 226 10.45 -3.34 -12.12
CA GLN A 226 11.06 -4.02 -10.99
C GLN A 226 10.10 -4.02 -9.80
N VAL A 227 10.18 -5.07 -8.99
CA VAL A 227 9.45 -5.21 -7.73
C VAL A 227 10.41 -5.57 -6.61
N SER A 228 10.22 -4.91 -5.47
CA SER A 228 10.90 -5.20 -4.20
C SER A 228 9.87 -5.35 -3.09
N LEU A 229 10.11 -6.24 -2.12
CA LEU A 229 9.34 -6.40 -0.90
C LEU A 229 10.25 -6.12 0.29
N LEU A 230 9.90 -5.11 1.08
CA LEU A 230 10.57 -4.76 2.32
C LEU A 230 9.69 -5.12 3.51
N ALA A 231 10.30 -5.67 4.55
CA ALA A 231 9.63 -6.09 5.79
C ALA A 231 10.03 -5.16 6.96
N GLN A 232 9.50 -5.42 8.16
CA GLN A 232 9.73 -4.56 9.33
C GLN A 232 11.21 -4.20 9.52
N GLY A 233 11.48 -2.91 9.72
CA GLY A 233 12.80 -2.35 9.99
C GLY A 233 13.66 -2.12 8.75
N ASP A 234 13.28 -2.64 7.59
CA ASP A 234 13.94 -2.28 6.33
C ASP A 234 13.59 -0.84 5.93
N ARG A 235 14.48 -0.23 5.16
CA ARG A 235 14.34 1.15 4.73
C ARG A 235 14.62 1.35 3.25
N TYR A 236 14.04 2.40 2.68
CA TYR A 236 14.29 2.85 1.32
C TYR A 236 14.73 4.31 1.31
N ASP A 237 15.96 4.56 0.86
CA ASP A 237 16.46 5.89 0.61
C ASP A 237 16.07 6.33 -0.79
N LEU A 238 15.03 7.17 -0.89
CA LEU A 238 14.53 7.69 -2.16
C LEU A 238 15.58 8.52 -2.90
N ALA A 239 16.41 9.28 -2.19
CA ALA A 239 17.39 10.17 -2.83
C ALA A 239 18.53 9.37 -3.49
N LEU A 240 18.89 8.23 -2.88
CA LEU A 240 19.92 7.33 -3.40
C LEU A 240 19.36 6.19 -4.26
N GLY A 241 18.05 5.95 -4.22
CA GLY A 241 17.41 4.78 -4.82
C GLY A 241 17.90 3.46 -4.20
N GLN A 242 18.21 3.46 -2.90
CA GLN A 242 18.85 2.34 -2.22
C GLN A 242 17.95 1.70 -1.16
N PHE A 243 17.91 0.38 -1.18
CA PHE A 243 17.30 -0.42 -0.13
C PHE A 243 18.32 -0.69 0.98
N GLN A 244 17.95 -0.37 2.22
CA GLN A 244 18.75 -0.60 3.42
C GLN A 244 18.06 -1.69 4.24
N ILE A 245 18.57 -2.91 4.16
CA ILE A 245 17.97 -4.06 4.84
C ILE A 245 18.35 -4.05 6.31
N HIS A 246 17.39 -4.39 7.16
CA HIS A 246 17.59 -4.43 8.61
C HIS A 246 18.72 -5.43 8.96
N PRO A 247 19.65 -5.10 9.89
CA PRO A 247 20.80 -5.96 10.21
C PRO A 247 20.46 -7.35 10.76
N SER A 248 19.22 -7.58 11.19
CA SER A 248 18.77 -8.92 11.59
C SER A 248 18.56 -9.87 10.42
N ARG A 249 18.57 -9.38 9.17
CA ARG A 249 18.41 -10.19 7.97
C ARG A 249 19.76 -10.37 7.27
N SER A 250 20.03 -11.60 6.86
CA SER A 250 21.26 -12.00 6.17
C SER A 250 21.01 -12.20 4.67
N PRO A 251 21.92 -11.76 3.79
CA PRO A 251 21.79 -12.05 2.36
C PRO A 251 21.76 -13.55 2.08
N ILE A 252 20.87 -13.98 1.19
CA ILE A 252 20.83 -15.35 0.68
C ILE A 252 21.97 -15.51 -0.33
N GLN A 253 23.10 -16.06 0.11
CA GLN A 253 24.31 -16.20 -0.71
C GLN A 253 24.28 -17.39 -1.66
N MET A 254 23.73 -18.52 -1.19
CA MET A 254 23.65 -19.77 -1.95
C MET A 254 22.18 -20.19 -2.03
N PRO A 255 21.50 -19.91 -3.15
CA PRO A 255 20.17 -20.42 -3.39
C PRO A 255 20.17 -21.95 -3.40
N ASP A 256 19.09 -22.56 -2.91
CA ASP A 256 18.89 -24.00 -2.88
C ASP A 256 18.77 -24.54 -4.33
N PRO A 257 19.67 -25.44 -4.76
CA PRO A 257 19.65 -25.99 -6.12
C PRO A 257 18.51 -26.99 -6.36
N GLU A 258 17.98 -27.59 -5.30
CA GLU A 258 16.87 -28.56 -5.35
C GLU A 258 15.51 -27.87 -5.29
N LEU A 259 15.44 -26.67 -4.69
CA LEU A 259 14.23 -25.87 -4.67
C LEU A 259 13.90 -25.35 -6.08
N LYS A 260 12.86 -25.90 -6.69
CA LYS A 260 12.33 -25.41 -7.97
C LYS A 260 11.21 -24.40 -7.78
N ASN A 261 11.16 -23.39 -8.65
CA ASN A 261 10.03 -22.48 -8.70
C ASN A 261 8.77 -23.24 -9.14
N LEU A 262 7.65 -22.90 -8.50
CA LEU A 262 6.33 -23.36 -8.93
C LEU A 262 5.67 -22.25 -9.73
N MET A 263 4.91 -22.65 -10.73
CA MET A 263 4.06 -21.72 -11.45
C MET A 263 2.87 -21.36 -10.55
N SER A 264 2.68 -20.07 -10.26
CA SER A 264 1.44 -19.62 -9.62
C SER A 264 0.31 -19.68 -10.63
N THR A 265 -0.80 -20.35 -10.30
CA THR A 265 -1.98 -20.46 -11.17
C THR A 265 -2.91 -19.26 -11.06
N ASP A 266 -2.80 -18.50 -9.97
CA ASP A 266 -3.41 -17.18 -9.82
C ASP A 266 -2.44 -16.23 -9.08
N ILE A 267 -1.67 -15.46 -9.86
CA ILE A 267 -0.65 -14.55 -9.33
C ILE A 267 -1.27 -13.33 -8.64
N PHE A 268 -2.54 -13.01 -8.90
CA PHE A 268 -3.29 -11.97 -8.21
C PHE A 268 -4.09 -12.51 -7.01
N ALA A 269 -3.92 -13.79 -6.64
CA ALA A 269 -4.46 -14.32 -5.40
C ALA A 269 -3.77 -13.72 -4.16
N PRO A 270 -4.41 -13.75 -2.99
CA PRO A 270 -3.82 -13.28 -1.74
C PRO A 270 -2.42 -13.86 -1.52
N TYR A 271 -1.44 -12.97 -1.32
CA TYR A 271 -0.03 -13.30 -1.02
C TYR A 271 0.73 -14.10 -2.08
N ALA A 272 0.15 -14.39 -3.25
CA ALA A 272 0.81 -15.13 -4.31
C ALA A 272 2.09 -14.44 -4.80
N LEU A 273 2.10 -13.10 -4.85
CA LEU A 273 3.29 -12.32 -5.19
C LEU A 273 4.44 -12.56 -4.21
N SER A 274 4.21 -12.44 -2.90
CA SER A 274 5.28 -12.58 -1.91
C SER A 274 5.84 -13.99 -1.83
N TRP A 275 4.98 -15.01 -1.97
CA TRP A 275 5.43 -16.40 -2.07
C TRP A 275 6.26 -16.63 -3.34
N THR A 276 5.83 -16.10 -4.48
CA THR A 276 6.54 -16.24 -5.75
C THR A 276 7.92 -15.59 -5.68
N LEU A 277 8.01 -14.37 -5.17
CA LEU A 277 9.28 -13.63 -5.06
C LEU A 277 10.24 -14.25 -4.06
N THR A 278 9.74 -14.63 -2.88
CA THR A 278 10.52 -15.31 -1.84
C THR A 278 11.10 -16.61 -2.37
N ARG A 279 10.26 -17.44 -3.01
CA ARG A 279 10.72 -18.71 -3.59
C ARG A 279 11.72 -18.51 -4.72
N LEU A 280 11.52 -17.48 -5.56
CA LEU A 280 12.46 -17.16 -6.64
C LEU A 280 13.85 -16.82 -6.11
N VAL A 281 13.97 -16.01 -5.05
CA VAL A 281 15.30 -15.66 -4.50
C VAL A 281 15.95 -16.82 -3.75
N GLN A 282 15.15 -17.75 -3.22
CA GLN A 282 15.65 -18.96 -2.55
C GLN A 282 16.04 -20.07 -3.53
N SER A 283 15.47 -20.14 -4.73
CA SER A 283 15.78 -21.19 -5.73
C SER A 283 17.00 -20.84 -6.59
N ALA A 284 17.67 -21.84 -7.17
CA ALA A 284 18.69 -21.61 -8.19
C ALA A 284 18.13 -21.13 -9.55
N ASP A 285 16.82 -21.27 -9.76
CA ASP A 285 16.15 -20.88 -10.99
C ASP A 285 16.26 -19.35 -11.23
N GLN A 286 16.36 -18.94 -12.51
CA GLN A 286 16.54 -17.53 -12.88
C GLN A 286 15.23 -16.77 -13.07
N ALA A 287 14.11 -17.48 -13.15
CA ALA A 287 12.79 -16.90 -13.35
C ALA A 287 11.69 -17.75 -12.72
N ALA A 288 10.57 -17.11 -12.40
CA ALA A 288 9.32 -17.71 -11.98
C ALA A 288 8.18 -17.17 -12.84
N THR A 289 7.12 -17.97 -12.99
CA THR A 289 5.95 -17.62 -13.80
C THR A 289 4.71 -17.64 -12.93
N GLY A 290 3.88 -16.60 -13.05
CA GLY A 290 2.53 -16.57 -12.53
C GLY A 290 1.53 -16.43 -13.67
N LEU A 291 0.39 -17.07 -13.55
CA LEU A 291 -0.77 -16.91 -14.43
C LEU A 291 -1.91 -16.29 -13.63
N SER A 292 -2.83 -15.61 -14.29
CA SER A 292 -4.15 -15.33 -13.74
C SER A 292 -5.12 -15.19 -14.91
N PHE A 293 -6.26 -15.85 -14.84
CA PHE A 293 -7.26 -15.89 -15.90
C PHE A 293 -8.64 -16.20 -15.31
N ARG A 294 -9.70 -15.88 -16.05
CA ARG A 294 -11.06 -16.34 -15.73
C ARG A 294 -11.63 -17.04 -16.94
N ALA A 295 -11.97 -18.31 -16.77
CA ALA A 295 -12.68 -19.12 -17.77
C ALA A 295 -14.12 -19.32 -17.29
N SER A 296 -15.08 -19.23 -18.21
CA SER A 296 -16.47 -19.58 -17.94
C SER A 296 -16.89 -20.78 -18.82
N PRO A 297 -17.84 -21.62 -18.37
CA PRO A 297 -18.45 -22.63 -19.23
C PRO A 297 -19.15 -22.02 -20.45
N GLU A 298 -19.67 -20.80 -20.32
CA GLU A 298 -20.35 -20.06 -21.41
C GLU A 298 -19.40 -19.73 -22.56
N ASP A 299 -18.11 -19.53 -22.25
CA ASP A 299 -17.04 -19.26 -23.22
C ASP A 299 -16.34 -20.54 -23.72
N GLY A 300 -16.94 -21.72 -23.49
CA GLY A 300 -16.33 -23.01 -23.82
C GLY A 300 -15.01 -23.24 -23.09
N PHE A 301 -14.88 -22.71 -21.87
CA PHE A 301 -13.66 -22.76 -21.06
C PHE A 301 -12.42 -22.11 -21.72
N SER A 302 -12.63 -21.24 -22.72
CA SER A 302 -11.59 -20.37 -23.24
C SER A 302 -11.52 -19.09 -22.42
N ALA A 303 -10.31 -18.70 -22.01
CA ALA A 303 -10.10 -17.52 -21.17
C ALA A 303 -9.01 -16.61 -21.73
N LEU A 304 -9.25 -15.30 -21.65
CA LEU A 304 -8.16 -14.34 -21.63
C LEU A 304 -7.55 -14.30 -20.24
N GLY A 305 -6.23 -14.25 -20.21
CA GLY A 305 -5.45 -14.22 -18.98
C GLY A 305 -4.22 -13.35 -19.13
N VAL A 306 -3.49 -13.29 -18.03
CA VAL A 306 -2.21 -12.61 -17.95
C VAL A 306 -1.17 -13.63 -17.51
N ARG A 307 -0.06 -13.69 -18.24
CA ARG A 307 1.17 -14.32 -17.76
C ARG A 307 2.08 -13.25 -17.23
N VAL A 308 2.57 -13.47 -16.01
CA VAL A 308 3.52 -12.62 -15.33
C VAL A 308 4.81 -13.39 -15.17
N ARG A 309 5.90 -12.85 -15.70
CA ARG A 309 7.24 -13.42 -15.53
C ARG A 309 8.04 -12.56 -14.57
N PHE A 310 8.53 -13.19 -13.51
CA PHE A 310 9.49 -12.62 -12.57
C PHE A 310 10.87 -13.18 -12.89
N TYR A 311 11.90 -12.36 -12.90
CA TYR A 311 13.26 -12.81 -13.22
C TYR A 311 14.31 -12.07 -12.42
N LYS A 312 15.40 -12.77 -12.09
CA LYS A 312 16.52 -12.18 -11.37
C LYS A 312 17.25 -11.22 -12.30
N THR A 313 17.47 -10.00 -11.82
CA THR A 313 18.37 -9.01 -12.41
C THR A 313 19.74 -9.12 -11.74
N PRO A 314 20.80 -8.51 -12.30
CA PRO A 314 22.09 -8.42 -11.61
C PRO A 314 22.02 -7.70 -10.26
N GLN A 315 20.95 -6.93 -10.00
CA GLN A 315 20.71 -6.23 -8.75
C GLN A 315 19.75 -6.98 -7.82
N THR A 316 19.21 -8.13 -8.24
CA THR A 316 18.30 -8.91 -7.40
C THR A 316 19.06 -9.47 -6.20
N MET A 317 18.51 -9.26 -5.01
CA MET A 317 19.01 -9.87 -3.78
C MET A 317 17.83 -10.31 -2.91
N GLY A 318 17.98 -11.49 -2.30
CA GLY A 318 17.09 -11.98 -1.26
C GLY A 318 17.79 -11.93 0.09
N TYR A 319 17.03 -11.68 1.14
CA TYR A 319 17.53 -11.64 2.52
C TYR A 319 16.61 -12.49 3.38
N ASP A 320 17.19 -13.29 4.28
CA ASP A 320 16.48 -14.16 5.23
C ASP A 320 16.69 -13.66 6.66
N GLY A 321 15.65 -13.74 7.48
CA GLY A 321 15.54 -13.14 8.80
C GLY A 321 15.12 -14.16 9.87
N PRO A 322 15.12 -13.75 11.15
CA PRO A 322 14.83 -14.65 12.26
C PRO A 322 13.43 -15.26 12.19
N SER A 323 13.30 -16.51 12.67
CA SER A 323 12.18 -17.44 12.47
C SER A 323 10.82 -17.06 13.09
N ALA A 324 10.59 -15.81 13.48
CA ALA A 324 9.30 -15.38 14.01
C ALA A 324 8.16 -15.64 12.99
N PRO A 325 6.92 -15.90 13.42
CA PRO A 325 5.78 -16.03 12.52
C PRO A 325 5.57 -14.73 11.72
N GLY A 326 5.35 -14.83 10.41
CA GLY A 326 4.90 -13.72 9.56
C GLY A 326 5.96 -13.11 8.65
N GLU A 327 7.17 -12.82 9.14
CA GLU A 327 8.14 -12.01 8.38
C GLU A 327 9.56 -12.55 8.42
N ARG A 328 9.96 -13.24 7.35
CA ARG A 328 11.32 -13.78 7.23
C ARG A 328 12.13 -13.15 6.11
N PHE A 329 11.51 -12.58 5.08
CA PHE A 329 12.24 -12.29 3.86
C PHE A 329 12.23 -10.81 3.48
N SER A 330 13.28 -10.37 2.80
CA SER A 330 13.23 -9.13 2.01
C SER A 330 13.75 -9.46 0.63
N VAL A 331 13.10 -8.93 -0.38
CA VAL A 331 13.44 -9.18 -1.79
C VAL A 331 13.60 -7.84 -2.47
N VAL A 332 14.72 -7.61 -3.15
CA VAL A 332 14.96 -6.34 -3.84
C VAL A 332 15.20 -6.57 -5.33
N ARG A 333 14.65 -5.67 -6.15
CA ARG A 333 14.92 -5.49 -7.59
C ARG A 333 14.75 -6.77 -8.43
N VAL A 334 13.67 -7.51 -8.20
CA VAL A 334 13.24 -8.58 -9.11
C VAL A 334 12.63 -7.94 -10.35
N GLY A 335 13.07 -8.34 -11.53
CA GLY A 335 12.51 -7.89 -12.80
C GLY A 335 11.13 -8.50 -13.05
N LEU A 336 10.25 -7.75 -13.70
CA LEU A 336 8.86 -8.10 -13.93
C LEU A 336 8.46 -7.80 -15.39
N SER A 337 7.72 -8.70 -16.01
CA SER A 337 7.05 -8.46 -17.29
C SER A 337 5.69 -9.15 -17.33
N LEU A 338 4.71 -8.52 -17.99
CA LEU A 338 3.36 -9.04 -18.14
C LEU A 338 3.04 -9.16 -19.63
N GLU A 339 2.36 -10.25 -19.99
CA GLU A 339 1.83 -10.47 -21.34
C GLU A 339 0.40 -11.02 -21.26
N ALA A 340 -0.45 -10.59 -22.19
CA ALA A 340 -1.76 -11.19 -22.36
C ALA A 340 -1.62 -12.58 -22.97
N ILE A 341 -2.41 -13.53 -22.49
CA ILE A 341 -2.42 -14.92 -22.96
C ILE A 341 -3.85 -15.40 -23.21
N ARG A 342 -3.98 -16.44 -24.05
CA ARG A 342 -5.18 -17.26 -24.12
C ARG A 342 -4.94 -18.58 -23.40
N VAL A 343 -5.90 -19.00 -22.59
CA VAL A 343 -5.89 -20.26 -21.85
C VAL A 343 -7.10 -21.07 -22.28
N GLN A 344 -6.90 -22.35 -22.57
CA GLN A 344 -7.98 -23.31 -22.80
C GLN A 344 -7.98 -24.28 -21.62
N VAL A 345 -9.11 -24.40 -20.92
CA VAL A 345 -9.26 -25.35 -19.82
C VAL A 345 -10.09 -26.54 -20.31
N GLU A 346 -9.54 -27.74 -20.21
CA GLU A 346 -10.26 -28.97 -20.54
C GLU A 346 -10.99 -29.47 -19.29
N PRO A 347 -12.32 -29.64 -19.32
CA PRO A 347 -13.04 -30.25 -18.20
C PRO A 347 -12.61 -31.71 -18.05
N VAL A 348 -12.32 -32.14 -16.81
CA VAL A 348 -12.07 -33.55 -16.51
C VAL A 348 -13.43 -34.24 -16.41
N THR A 349 -13.71 -35.13 -17.37
CA THR A 349 -14.93 -35.96 -17.43
C THR A 349 -14.92 -37.09 -16.43
#